data_AF-E4SJ74-F1
#
_entry.id   AF-E4SJ74-F1
#
_cell.length_a   1.000
_cell.length_b   1.000
_cell.length_c   1.000
_cell.angle_alpha   90.00
_cell.angle_beta   90.00
_cell.angle_gamma   90.00
#
_symmetry.space_group_name_H-M   'P 1'
#
loop_
_entity.id
_entity.type
_entity.pdbx_description
1 polymer ?
#
loop_
_entity_poly.entity_id
_entity_poly.type
_entity_poly.pdbx_seq_one_letter_code
_entity_poly.pdbx_strand_id
1 'polypeptide(L)' 'MAAGPSLESRTGIPGEKLSRDNKVFTYSAYYIAQMFYNINMVARPDVMIFGGSVLNEDDLVKVSKFLENLTTIM' A
#
# COMPACT_ATOMS: atom_id res chain seq x y z
N MET A 1 -2.42 7.62 6.35
CA MET A 1 -1.06 7.12 6.02
C MET A 1 -0.91 6.85 4.52
N ALA A 2 -1.84 6.14 3.88
CA ALA A 2 -1.76 5.79 2.45
C ALA A 2 -2.98 6.27 1.62
N ALA A 3 -3.73 7.27 2.11
CA ALA A 3 -4.89 7.82 1.41
C ALA A 3 -4.48 9.01 0.51
N GLY A 4 -5.30 9.34 -0.50
CA GLY A 4 -5.10 10.50 -1.38
C GLY A 4 -4.75 11.80 -0.63
N PRO A 5 -5.53 12.22 0.38
CA PRO A 5 -5.19 13.40 1.18
C PRO A 5 -3.88 13.28 1.97
N SER A 6 -3.49 12.06 2.39
CA SER A 6 -2.20 11.83 3.05
C SER A 6 -1.03 12.02 2.08
N LEU A 7 -1.19 11.61 0.81
CA LEU A 7 -0.19 11.82 -0.24
C LEU A 7 0.02 13.30 -0.51
N GLU A 8 -1.08 14.04 -0.66
CA GLU A 8 -1.04 15.48 -0.89
C GLU A 8 -0.42 16.21 0.30
N SER A 9 -0.83 15.89 1.53
CA SER A 9 -0.23 16.50 2.72
C SER A 9 1.27 16.22 2.85
N ARG A 10 1.76 15.07 2.36
CA ARG A 10 3.17 14.69 2.44
C ARG A 10 4.04 15.28 1.31
N THR A 11 3.45 15.48 0.14
CA THR A 11 4.19 15.88 -1.07
C THR A 11 3.92 17.32 -1.50
N GLY A 12 2.87 17.94 -0.97
CA GLY A 12 2.33 19.24 -1.43
C GLY A 12 1.63 19.16 -2.79
N ILE A 13 1.46 17.97 -3.37
CA ILE A 13 0.92 17.76 -4.72
C ILE A 13 -0.22 16.74 -4.63
N PRO A 14 -1.40 17.00 -5.22
CA PRO A 14 -2.47 16.01 -5.30
C PRO A 14 -1.96 14.69 -5.88
N GLY A 15 -2.36 13.57 -5.27
CA GLY A 15 -1.86 12.23 -5.64
C GLY A 15 -2.05 11.87 -7.11
N GLU A 16 -3.12 12.36 -7.73
CA GLU A 16 -3.45 12.17 -9.15
C GLU A 16 -2.48 12.88 -10.11
N LYS A 17 -1.76 13.90 -9.61
CA LYS A 17 -0.74 14.66 -10.35
C LYS A 17 0.68 14.18 -10.07
N LEU A 18 0.86 13.24 -9.15
CA LEU A 18 2.17 12.68 -8.84
C LEU A 18 2.59 11.68 -9.92
N SER A 19 3.85 11.77 -10.33
CA SER A 19 4.44 10.75 -11.19
C SER A 19 4.43 9.39 -10.51
N ARG A 20 4.16 8.32 -11.28
CA ARG A 20 3.98 6.95 -10.77
C ARG A 20 5.27 6.33 -10.21
N ASP A 21 6.42 6.85 -10.60
CA ASP A 21 7.73 6.51 -10.05
C ASP A 21 8.04 7.22 -8.71
N ASN A 22 7.16 8.13 -8.25
CA ASN A 22 7.36 8.81 -6.98
C ASN A 22 7.38 7.80 -5.82
N LYS A 23 8.43 7.90 -4.99
CA LYS A 23 8.68 7.03 -3.83
C LYS A 23 7.51 6.97 -2.85
N VAL A 24 6.61 7.96 -2.84
CA VAL A 24 5.45 7.95 -1.97
C VAL A 24 4.51 6.77 -2.24
N PHE A 25 4.40 6.31 -3.50
CA PHE A 25 3.61 5.12 -3.83
C PHE A 25 4.27 3.83 -3.31
N THR A 26 5.60 3.79 -3.25
CA THR A 26 6.33 2.71 -2.56
C THR A 26 6.02 2.68 -1.07
N TYR A 27 5.95 3.85 -0.42
CA TYR A 27 5.52 3.92 1.00
C TYR A 27 4.07 3.47 1.18
N SER A 28 3.16 3.89 0.29
CA SER A 28 1.77 3.44 0.33
C SER A 28 1.65 1.92 0.22
N ALA A 29 2.37 1.30 -0.73
CA ALA A 29 2.40 -0.15 -0.88
C ALA A 29 2.94 -0.85 0.38
N TYR A 30 3.99 -0.31 1.00
CA TYR A 30 4.54 -0.84 2.25
C TYR A 30 3.52 -0.78 3.40
N TYR A 31 2.85 0.36 3.60
CA TYR A 31 1.83 0.50 4.65
C TYR A 31 0.64 -0.43 4.44
N ILE A 32 0.28 -0.70 3.19
CA ILE A 32 -0.80 -1.62 2.86
C ILE A 32 -0.39 -3.08 3.11
N ALA A 33 0.85 -3.46 2.84
CA ALA A 33 1.37 -4.77 3.23
C ALA A 33 1.35 -4.99 4.75
N GLN A 34 1.72 -3.97 5.53
CA GLN A 34 1.61 -4.01 7.00
C GLN A 34 0.16 -4.17 7.48
N MET A 35 -0.76 -3.42 6.86
CA MET A 35 -2.20 -3.54 7.15
C MET A 35 -2.72 -4.94 6.84
N PHE A 36 -2.35 -5.50 5.68
CA PHE A 36 -2.72 -6.86 5.31
C PHE A 36 -2.20 -7.89 6.32
N TYR A 37 -0.93 -7.80 6.70
CA TYR A 37 -0.35 -8.70 7.70
C TYR A 37 -1.15 -8.68 9.01
N ASN A 38 -1.45 -7.49 9.52
CA ASN A 38 -2.22 -7.32 10.76
C ASN A 38 -3.65 -7.87 10.63
N ILE A 39 -4.36 -7.56 9.54
CA ILE A 39 -5.73 -8.06 9.33
C ILE A 39 -5.73 -9.58 9.17
N ASN A 40 -4.74 -10.13 8.47
CA ASN A 40 -4.62 -11.58 8.31
C ASN A 40 -4.45 -12.25 9.68
N MET A 41 -3.61 -11.72 10.57
CA MET A 41 -3.45 -12.26 11.93
C MET A 41 -4.71 -12.18 12.78
N VAL A 42 -5.52 -11.12 12.62
CA VAL A 42 -6.72 -10.89 13.44
C VAL A 42 -7.93 -11.66 12.92
N ALA A 43 -8.16 -11.66 11.61
CA ALA A 43 -9.42 -12.10 11.01
C ALA A 43 -9.29 -13.28 10.04
N ARG A 44 -8.07 -13.61 9.57
CA ARG A 44 -7.78 -14.67 8.58
C ARG A 44 -8.86 -14.82 7.48
N PRO A 45 -9.18 -13.76 6.73
CA PRO A 45 -10.17 -13.89 5.67
C PRO A 45 -9.63 -14.75 4.52
N ASP A 46 -10.52 -15.47 3.84
CA ASP A 46 -10.17 -16.24 2.64
C ASP A 46 -9.81 -15.34 1.44
N VAL A 47 -10.42 -14.15 1.37
CA VAL A 47 -10.23 -13.20 0.28
C VAL A 47 -10.16 -11.78 0.85
N MET A 48 -9.17 -10.99 0.37
CA MET A 48 -9.12 -9.54 0.57
C MET A 48 -9.08 -8.83 -0.77
N ILE A 49 -9.89 -7.78 -0.92
CA ILE A 49 -9.99 -6.99 -2.15
C ILE A 49 -9.40 -5.60 -1.88
N PHE A 50 -8.41 -5.22 -2.67
CA PHE A 50 -7.85 -3.87 -2.65
C PHE A 50 -8.53 -3.01 -3.71
N GLY A 51 -9.08 -1.87 -3.30
CA GLY A 51 -9.72 -0.90 -4.19
C GLY A 51 -9.29 0.54 -3.90
N GLY A 52 -9.97 1.49 -4.55
CA GLY A 52 -9.67 2.93 -4.45
C GLY A 52 -8.72 3.43 -5.54
N SER A 53 -8.55 4.74 -5.64
CA SER A 53 -7.80 5.40 -6.73
C SER A 53 -6.30 5.54 -6.49
N VAL A 54 -5.82 5.20 -5.28
CA VAL A 54 -4.43 5.46 -4.89
C VAL A 54 -3.46 4.40 -5.42
N LEU A 55 -3.88 3.13 -5.41
CA LEU A 55 -3.08 2.02 -5.92
C LEU A 55 -3.56 1.61 -7.31
N ASN A 56 -2.64 1.13 -8.13
CA ASN A 56 -2.94 0.41 -9.37
C ASN A 56 -2.37 -1.02 -9.31
N GLU A 57 -2.57 -1.79 -10.38
CA GLU A 57 -2.10 -3.19 -10.48
C GLU A 57 -0.58 -3.31 -10.27
N ASP A 58 0.22 -2.38 -10.80
CA ASP A 58 1.68 -2.41 -10.63
C ASP A 58 2.12 -2.23 -9.17
N ASP A 59 1.39 -1.43 -8.39
CA ASP A 59 1.68 -1.26 -6.97
C ASP A 59 1.34 -2.52 -6.16
N LEU A 60 0.35 -3.30 -6.58
CA LEU A 60 -0.01 -4.55 -5.90
C LEU A 60 1.13 -5.57 -5.95
N VAL A 61 1.93 -5.56 -7.02
CA VAL A 61 3.15 -6.37 -7.10
C VAL A 61 4.15 -5.96 -6.00
N LYS A 62 4.25 -4.66 -5.70
CA LYS A 62 5.10 -4.17 -4.59
C LYS A 62 4.52 -4.57 -3.23
N VAL A 63 3.19 -4.50 -3.06
CA VAL A 63 2.50 -4.95 -1.84
C VAL A 63 2.83 -6.42 -1.56
N SER A 64 2.72 -7.30 -2.57
CA SER A 64 3.05 -8.73 -2.40
C SER A 64 4.49 -8.95 -1.95
N LYS A 65 5.45 -8.27 -2.59
CA LYS A 65 6.87 -8.35 -2.20
C LYS A 65 7.12 -7.86 -0.77
N PHE A 66 6.47 -6.76 -0.36
CA PHE A 66 6.60 -6.28 1.01
C PHE A 66 5.96 -7.24 2.01
N LEU A 67 4.84 -7.87 1.64
CA LEU A 67 4.17 -8.86 2.49
C LEU A 67 5.06 -10.09 2.72
N GLU A 68 5.68 -10.64 1.67
CA GLU A 68 6.63 -11.76 1.76
C GLU A 68 7.78 -11.43 2.73
N ASN A 69 8.32 -10.20 2.66
CA ASN A 69 9.36 -9.75 3.58
C ASN A 69 8.85 -9.68 5.03
N LEU A 70 7.62 -9.22 5.25
CA LEU A 70 7.03 -9.14 6.59
C LEU A 70 6.78 -10.51 7.20
N THR A 71 6.44 -11.53 6.38
CA THR A 71 6.21 -12.90 6.88
C THR A 71 7.49 -13.70 7.08
N THR A 72 8.58 -13.36 6.39
CA THR A 72 9.87 -14.09 6.47
C THR A 72 10.68 -13.75 7.74
N ILE A 73 10.37 -12.64 8.41
CA ILE A 73 11.10 -12.17 9.61
C ILE A 73 10.60 -12.85 10.90
N MET A 74 9.67 -13.82 10.79
CA MET A 74 9.08 -14.56 11.90
C MET A 74 9.44 -16.04 11.82
#